data_AF-A0A968PBS2-F1
#
_entry.id   AF-A0A968PBS2-F1
#
_cell.length_a   1.000
_cell.length_b   1.000
_cell.length_c   1.000
_cell.angle_alpha   90.00
_cell.angle_beta   90.00
_cell.angle_gamma   90.00
#
_symmetry.space_group_name_H-M   'P 1'
#
loop_
_entity.id
_entity.type
_entity.pdbx_description
1 polymer ?
#
loop_
_entity_poly.entity_id
_entity_poly.type
_entity_poly.pdbx_seq_one_letter_code
_entity_poly.pdbx_strand_id
1 'polypeptide(L)'
;MVYEPNSVAIRDGVAAIAVAVKDAVTNAQNPGFVRFVDVAAGTQIGSDVAVGYLPDMITFTPDGSRILTANEGEPNSYGQANSFDPEGSISIIDISGGFASPTVLTAGFTSFNPQIAALRSAGVRIYGPGATVAQDLEPEYITIKGQTAYVTLQEANALAYLDIPTATVTQIVPLGLKDHSLPGNGMDPSDRDVNGSAGGGGKINIVNVPVFGMYQPDASIAWKSVVWSIY
;
A
#
# COMPACT_ATOMS: atom_id res chain seq x y z
N MET A 1 -21.16 -2.37 11.97
CA MET A 1 -19.99 -1.82 11.27
C MET A 1 -19.01 -1.30 12.29
N VAL A 2 -17.73 -1.56 12.06
CA VAL A 2 -16.58 -0.96 12.74
C VAL A 2 -15.94 0.02 11.76
N TYR A 3 -15.50 1.17 12.26
CA TYR A 3 -14.85 2.24 11.48
C TYR A 3 -13.44 2.43 12.00
N GLU A 4 -12.45 2.34 11.13
CA GLU A 4 -11.03 2.33 11.49
C GLU A 4 -10.31 3.41 10.69
N PRO A 5 -9.98 4.56 11.31
CA PRO A 5 -9.13 5.56 10.66
C PRO A 5 -7.70 5.02 10.55
N ASN A 6 -7.24 4.76 9.34
CA ASN A 6 -5.93 4.16 9.10
C ASN A 6 -4.86 5.21 8.78
N SER A 7 -5.24 6.27 8.05
CA SER A 7 -4.28 7.31 7.66
C SER A 7 -4.92 8.69 7.52
N VAL A 8 -4.07 9.71 7.66
CA VAL A 8 -4.44 11.12 7.55
C VAL A 8 -3.39 11.88 6.76
N ALA A 9 -3.84 12.70 5.82
CA ALA A 9 -3.03 13.69 5.14
C ALA A 9 -3.60 15.08 5.40
N ILE A 10 -2.75 16.08 5.62
CA ILE A 10 -3.17 17.45 5.88
C ILE A 10 -2.58 18.37 4.83
N ARG A 11 -3.42 19.22 4.24
CA ARG A 11 -2.99 20.26 3.31
C ARG A 11 -3.90 21.48 3.44
N ASP A 12 -3.31 22.68 3.45
CA ASP A 12 -4.02 23.97 3.39
C ASP A 12 -5.16 24.10 4.42
N GLY A 13 -4.96 23.58 5.63
CA GLY A 13 -5.95 23.64 6.72
C GLY A 13 -7.04 22.57 6.68
N VAL A 14 -6.98 21.62 5.75
CA VAL A 14 -7.91 20.49 5.64
C VAL A 14 -7.21 19.17 5.92
N ALA A 15 -7.77 18.37 6.82
CA ALA A 15 -7.39 16.98 7.03
C ALA A 15 -8.26 16.07 6.16
N ALA A 16 -7.63 15.21 5.37
CA ALA A 16 -8.25 14.11 4.65
C ALA A 16 -7.93 12.82 5.41
N ILE A 17 -8.96 12.14 5.92
CA ILE A 17 -8.82 10.95 6.77
C ILE A 17 -9.36 9.75 6.00
N ALA A 18 -8.52 8.76 5.73
CA ALA A 18 -8.93 7.46 5.20
C ALA A 18 -9.51 6.59 6.32
N VAL A 19 -10.71 6.07 6.11
CA VAL A 19 -11.45 5.28 7.09
C VAL A 19 -11.88 3.97 6.46
N ALA A 20 -11.36 2.86 6.98
CA ALA A 20 -11.78 1.52 6.66
C ALA A 20 -13.08 1.16 7.37
N VAL A 21 -13.87 0.29 6.73
CA VAL A 21 -15.16 -0.15 7.24
C VAL A 21 -15.24 -1.66 7.15
N LYS A 22 -15.58 -2.31 8.26
CA LYS A 22 -15.82 -3.76 8.28
C LYS A 22 -17.08 -4.14 9.04
N ASP A 23 -17.64 -5.28 8.67
CA ASP A 23 -18.72 -5.89 9.43
C ASP A 23 -18.22 -6.27 10.83
N ALA A 24 -19.01 -5.96 11.86
CA ALA A 24 -18.58 -6.13 13.25
C ALA A 24 -18.62 -7.59 13.73
N VAL A 25 -19.25 -8.48 12.97
CA VAL A 25 -19.42 -9.90 13.31
C VAL A 25 -18.50 -10.77 12.46
N THR A 26 -18.44 -10.52 11.17
CA THR A 26 -17.69 -11.37 10.23
C THR A 26 -16.30 -10.84 9.91
N ASN A 27 -15.98 -9.61 10.30
CA ASN A 27 -14.82 -8.84 9.84
C ASN A 27 -14.76 -8.67 8.31
N ALA A 28 -15.81 -9.03 7.56
CA ALA A 28 -15.85 -8.82 6.12
C ALA A 28 -15.77 -7.33 5.82
N GLN A 29 -14.91 -6.97 4.88
CA GLN A 29 -14.72 -5.59 4.50
C GLN A 29 -15.95 -5.01 3.79
N ASN A 30 -16.16 -3.72 3.98
CA ASN A 30 -17.01 -2.87 3.15
C ASN A 30 -16.13 -1.79 2.49
N PRO A 31 -16.59 -1.16 1.40
CA PRO A 31 -15.91 0.01 0.87
C PRO A 31 -15.72 1.07 1.97
N GLY A 32 -14.50 1.59 2.06
CA GLY A 32 -14.14 2.65 2.99
C GLY A 32 -14.58 4.02 2.51
N PHE A 33 -14.16 5.05 3.22
CA PHE A 33 -14.37 6.43 2.80
C PHE A 33 -13.23 7.36 3.20
N VAL A 34 -13.14 8.50 2.53
CA VAL A 34 -12.36 9.65 2.96
C VAL A 34 -13.27 10.69 3.59
N ARG A 35 -12.91 11.15 4.78
CA ARG A 35 -13.57 12.26 5.46
C ARG A 35 -12.69 13.51 5.45
N PHE A 36 -13.24 14.62 5.01
CA PHE A 36 -12.59 15.92 5.09
C PHE A 36 -13.00 16.66 6.36
N VAL A 37 -12.02 17.25 7.05
CA VAL A 37 -12.22 18.01 8.28
C VAL A 37 -11.46 19.33 8.16
N ASP A 38 -12.14 20.44 8.43
CA ASP A 38 -11.48 21.73 8.66
C ASP A 38 -10.71 21.63 9.96
N VAL A 39 -9.38 21.75 9.90
CA VAL A 39 -8.50 21.52 11.04
C VAL A 39 -8.70 22.57 12.13
N ALA A 40 -9.02 23.81 11.76
CA ALA A 40 -9.18 24.89 12.71
C ALA A 40 -10.54 24.81 13.44
N ALA A 41 -11.60 24.50 12.71
CA ALA A 41 -12.95 24.38 13.25
C ALA A 41 -13.23 23.00 13.87
N GLY A 42 -12.47 21.96 13.50
CA GLY A 42 -12.72 20.58 13.89
C GLY A 42 -14.01 20.00 13.29
N THR A 43 -14.54 20.64 12.24
CA THR A 43 -15.82 20.28 11.62
C THR A 43 -15.62 19.57 10.30
N GLN A 44 -16.46 18.56 10.05
CA GLN A 44 -16.47 17.88 8.75
C GLN A 44 -16.86 18.84 7.61
N ILE A 45 -16.20 18.69 6.47
CA ILE A 45 -16.47 19.40 5.22
C ILE A 45 -17.18 18.43 4.27
N GLY A 46 -18.39 18.77 3.83
CA GLY A 46 -19.16 17.93 2.90
C GLY A 46 -19.56 16.58 3.49
N SER A 47 -19.91 15.63 2.62
CA SER A 47 -20.18 14.23 2.98
C SER A 47 -18.92 13.38 2.92
N ASP A 48 -18.97 12.19 3.54
CA ASP A 48 -17.94 11.18 3.35
C ASP A 48 -17.84 10.77 1.87
N VAL A 49 -16.62 10.58 1.38
CA VAL A 49 -16.31 10.25 -0.01
C VAL A 49 -15.98 8.78 -0.11
N ALA A 50 -16.83 7.98 -0.76
CA ALA A 50 -16.59 6.55 -0.90
C ALA A 50 -15.29 6.24 -1.66
N VAL A 51 -14.52 5.27 -1.15
CA VAL A 51 -13.29 4.74 -1.78
C VAL A 51 -13.31 3.20 -1.72
N GLY A 52 -12.21 2.57 -2.11
CA GLY A 52 -12.05 1.11 -2.11
C GLY A 52 -12.07 0.47 -0.70
N TYR A 53 -11.83 -0.83 -0.69
CA TYR A 53 -11.78 -1.67 0.51
C TYR A 53 -10.47 -1.48 1.28
N LEU A 54 -10.55 -1.30 2.60
CA LEU A 54 -9.41 -1.06 3.50
C LEU A 54 -8.46 0.05 2.97
N PRO A 55 -8.92 1.32 2.89
CA PRO A 55 -8.05 2.43 2.55
C PRO A 55 -7.01 2.63 3.65
N ASP A 56 -5.81 2.12 3.43
CA ASP A 56 -4.73 2.11 4.43
C ASP A 56 -3.96 3.44 4.43
N MET A 57 -3.61 3.94 3.25
CA MET A 57 -2.82 5.15 3.09
C MET A 57 -3.55 6.22 2.28
N ILE A 58 -3.31 7.49 2.61
CA ILE A 58 -3.84 8.64 1.89
C ILE A 58 -2.76 9.70 1.65
N THR A 59 -2.76 10.32 0.47
CA THR A 59 -1.84 11.42 0.16
C THR A 59 -2.40 12.42 -0.84
N PHE A 60 -1.95 13.67 -0.76
CA PHE A 60 -2.26 14.69 -1.75
C PHE A 60 -1.29 14.62 -2.92
N THR A 61 -1.80 14.87 -4.13
CA THR A 61 -0.95 15.25 -5.26
C THR A 61 -0.17 16.54 -4.93
N PRO A 62 1.04 16.73 -5.49
CA PRO A 62 1.87 17.90 -5.17
C PRO A 62 1.20 19.25 -5.45
N ASP A 63 0.40 19.32 -6.51
CA ASP A 63 -0.36 20.52 -6.90
C ASP A 63 -1.62 20.74 -6.03
N GLY A 64 -2.01 19.74 -5.22
CA GLY A 64 -3.17 19.79 -4.34
C GLY A 64 -4.51 19.63 -5.05
N SER A 65 -4.53 19.24 -6.33
CA SER A 65 -5.78 19.13 -7.10
C SER A 65 -6.49 17.78 -6.91
N ARG A 66 -5.76 16.76 -6.46
CA ARG A 66 -6.28 15.40 -6.22
C ARG A 66 -5.71 14.78 -4.95
N ILE A 67 -6.41 13.78 -4.44
CA ILE A 67 -5.99 12.91 -3.34
C ILE A 67 -6.00 11.47 -3.83
N LEU A 68 -5.05 10.66 -3.39
CA LEU A 68 -5.00 9.23 -3.67
C LEU A 68 -5.14 8.44 -2.37
N THR A 69 -5.88 7.32 -2.42
CA THR A 69 -5.88 6.31 -1.36
C THR A 69 -5.42 4.95 -1.88
N ALA A 70 -4.51 4.31 -1.16
CA ALA A 70 -4.18 2.90 -1.37
C ALA A 70 -5.23 2.08 -0.60
N ASN A 71 -5.96 1.23 -1.31
CA ASN A 71 -7.01 0.41 -0.71
C ASN A 71 -6.56 -1.04 -0.82
N GLU A 72 -6.09 -1.61 0.28
CA GLU A 72 -5.45 -2.93 0.34
C GLU A 72 -6.38 -4.02 -0.20
N GLY A 73 -7.61 -4.06 0.29
CA GLY A 73 -8.55 -5.11 -0.08
C GLY A 73 -8.23 -6.49 0.49
N GLU A 74 -7.55 -6.60 1.64
CA GLU A 74 -7.23 -7.89 2.27
C GLU A 74 -8.45 -8.82 2.49
N PRO A 75 -8.29 -10.14 2.40
CA PRO A 75 -9.35 -11.06 2.79
C PRO A 75 -9.61 -10.99 4.29
N ASN A 76 -10.88 -11.08 4.70
CA ASN A 76 -11.21 -11.14 6.12
C ASN A 76 -10.70 -12.41 6.83
N SER A 77 -10.27 -13.43 6.06
CA SER A 77 -9.56 -14.60 6.58
C SER A 77 -8.84 -15.38 5.49
N TYR A 78 -7.56 -15.68 5.70
CA TYR A 78 -6.80 -16.52 4.76
C TYR A 78 -7.21 -18.00 4.84
N GLY A 79 -7.46 -18.61 3.68
CA GLY A 79 -7.67 -20.06 3.54
C GLY A 79 -9.02 -20.58 4.06
N GLN A 80 -9.97 -19.69 4.37
CA GLN A 80 -11.33 -20.06 4.75
C GLN A 80 -12.28 -19.98 3.55
N ALA A 81 -13.06 -21.03 3.31
CA ALA A 81 -13.94 -21.13 2.13
C ALA A 81 -15.05 -20.06 2.09
N ASN A 82 -15.37 -19.45 3.23
CA ASN A 82 -16.36 -18.38 3.36
C ASN A 82 -15.71 -17.00 3.55
N SER A 83 -14.42 -16.85 3.26
CA SER A 83 -13.77 -15.55 3.30
C SER A 83 -14.30 -14.64 2.19
N PHE A 84 -14.54 -13.39 2.55
CA PHE A 84 -14.70 -12.30 1.60
C PHE A 84 -13.33 -11.70 1.32
N ASP A 85 -12.94 -11.75 0.04
CA ASP A 85 -11.65 -11.37 -0.50
C ASP A 85 -11.87 -10.35 -1.63
N PRO A 86 -11.99 -9.04 -1.30
CA PRO A 86 -12.21 -8.00 -2.30
C PRO A 86 -10.96 -7.75 -3.15
N GLU A 87 -11.12 -7.08 -4.29
CA GLU A 87 -9.95 -6.66 -5.08
C GLU A 87 -9.32 -5.40 -4.47
N GLY A 88 -7.99 -5.41 -4.35
CA GLY A 88 -7.20 -4.21 -4.02
C GLY A 88 -7.32 -3.15 -5.12
N SER A 89 -7.15 -1.88 -4.74
CA SER A 89 -7.33 -0.76 -5.68
C SER A 89 -6.67 0.53 -5.22
N ILE A 90 -6.59 1.52 -6.11
CA ILE A 90 -6.24 2.90 -5.78
C ILE A 90 -7.43 3.79 -6.11
N SER A 91 -7.85 4.64 -5.18
CA SER A 91 -8.88 5.65 -5.45
C SER A 91 -8.22 6.99 -5.72
N ILE A 92 -8.66 7.71 -6.75
CA ILE A 92 -8.17 9.01 -7.17
C ILE A 92 -9.33 9.99 -7.02
N ILE A 93 -9.24 10.85 -6.02
CA ILE A 93 -10.27 11.81 -5.64
C ILE A 93 -9.90 13.17 -6.21
N ASP A 94 -10.66 13.64 -7.20
CA ASP A 94 -10.52 14.98 -7.75
C ASP A 94 -11.21 15.99 -6.83
N ILE A 95 -10.42 16.94 -6.31
CA ILE A 95 -10.86 18.01 -5.40
C ILE A 95 -10.67 19.40 -6.03
N SER A 96 -10.48 19.47 -7.36
CA SER A 96 -10.28 20.74 -8.07
C SER A 96 -11.52 21.65 -8.01
N GLY A 97 -12.72 21.06 -7.85
CA GLY A 97 -13.97 21.76 -7.56
C GLY A 97 -14.22 22.05 -6.07
N GLY A 98 -13.27 21.71 -5.19
CA GLY A 98 -13.36 21.83 -3.75
C GLY A 98 -13.79 20.53 -3.03
N PHE A 99 -13.66 20.52 -1.71
CA PHE A 99 -13.88 19.34 -0.86
C PHE A 99 -15.35 18.93 -0.67
N ALA A 100 -16.29 19.81 -0.99
CA ALA A 100 -17.72 19.55 -0.73
C ALA A 100 -18.38 18.63 -1.76
N SER A 101 -17.80 18.47 -2.96
CA SER A 101 -18.36 17.64 -4.03
C SER A 101 -17.25 17.06 -4.92
N PRO A 102 -16.33 16.26 -4.35
CA PRO A 102 -15.27 15.64 -5.12
C PRO A 102 -15.81 14.54 -6.04
N THR A 103 -15.01 14.17 -7.04
CA THR A 103 -15.29 13.00 -7.88
C THR A 103 -14.22 11.94 -7.66
N VAL A 104 -14.57 10.66 -7.82
CA VAL A 104 -13.67 9.54 -7.56
C VAL A 104 -13.54 8.69 -8.82
N LEU A 105 -12.30 8.39 -9.18
CA LEU A 105 -11.95 7.32 -10.11
C LEU A 105 -11.25 6.21 -9.35
N THR A 106 -11.44 4.96 -9.78
CA THR A 106 -10.81 3.79 -9.17
C THR A 106 -9.92 3.10 -10.19
N ALA A 107 -8.65 2.91 -9.83
CA ALA A 107 -7.71 2.08 -10.57
C ALA A 107 -7.62 0.71 -9.89
N GLY A 108 -8.04 -0.34 -10.59
CA GLY A 108 -7.94 -1.73 -10.12
C GLY A 108 -6.89 -2.53 -10.87
N PHE A 109 -6.77 -3.80 -10.51
CA PHE A 109 -5.77 -4.73 -11.07
C PHE A 109 -6.38 -5.84 -11.93
N THR A 110 -7.69 -5.84 -12.17
CA THR A 110 -8.41 -6.91 -12.88
C THR A 110 -7.82 -7.23 -14.26
N SER A 111 -7.30 -6.23 -14.97
CA SER A 111 -6.65 -6.39 -16.28
C SER A 111 -5.36 -7.23 -16.24
N PHE A 112 -4.76 -7.42 -15.05
CA PHE A 112 -3.59 -8.25 -14.84
C PHE A 112 -3.94 -9.70 -14.50
N ASN A 113 -5.21 -10.04 -14.22
CA ASN A 113 -5.63 -11.41 -13.90
C ASN A 113 -5.16 -12.46 -14.93
N PRO A 114 -5.25 -12.22 -16.25
CA PRO A 114 -4.73 -13.14 -17.25
C PRO A 114 -3.20 -13.32 -17.23
N GLN A 115 -2.46 -12.46 -16.53
CA GLN A 115 -0.99 -12.42 -16.50
C GLN A 115 -0.41 -13.11 -15.25
N ILE A 116 -1.23 -13.72 -14.39
CA ILE A 116 -0.80 -14.32 -13.11
C ILE A 116 0.44 -15.21 -13.23
N ALA A 117 0.50 -16.06 -14.25
CA ALA A 117 1.64 -16.96 -14.47
C ALA A 117 2.92 -16.20 -14.84
N ALA A 118 2.80 -15.17 -15.68
CA ALA A 118 3.93 -14.34 -16.08
C ALA A 118 4.45 -13.48 -14.91
N LEU A 119 3.55 -12.90 -14.13
CA LEU A 119 3.89 -12.10 -12.94
C LEU A 119 4.61 -12.94 -11.88
N ARG A 120 4.09 -14.15 -11.59
CA ARG A 120 4.78 -15.12 -10.71
C ARG A 120 6.17 -15.48 -11.23
N SER A 121 6.28 -15.76 -12.54
CA SER A 121 7.57 -16.09 -13.15
C SER A 121 8.57 -14.92 -13.11
N ALA A 122 8.08 -13.68 -13.12
CA ALA A 122 8.90 -12.47 -12.99
C ALA A 122 9.34 -12.19 -11.54
N GLY A 123 8.77 -12.89 -10.56
CA GLY A 123 9.12 -12.74 -9.14
C GLY A 123 8.12 -11.92 -8.32
N VAL A 124 6.94 -11.60 -8.88
CA VAL A 124 5.84 -11.04 -8.08
C VAL A 124 5.29 -12.17 -7.21
N ARG A 125 5.22 -11.93 -5.90
CA ARG A 125 4.67 -12.90 -4.95
C ARG A 125 3.15 -12.86 -5.06
N ILE A 126 2.57 -13.97 -5.55
CA ILE A 126 1.11 -14.15 -5.62
C ILE A 126 0.80 -15.54 -5.09
N TYR A 127 0.16 -15.67 -3.94
CA TYR A 127 0.10 -16.89 -3.14
C TYR A 127 -1.28 -17.20 -2.52
N GLY A 128 -2.24 -16.28 -2.56
CA GLY A 128 -3.61 -16.51 -2.08
C GLY A 128 -4.24 -17.78 -2.69
N PRO A 129 -4.79 -18.69 -1.87
CA PRO A 129 -5.44 -19.91 -2.37
C PRO A 129 -6.63 -19.59 -3.27
N GLY A 130 -6.46 -19.77 -4.58
CA GLY A 130 -7.52 -19.50 -5.57
C GLY A 130 -7.74 -18.02 -5.89
N ALA A 131 -6.93 -17.12 -5.31
CA ALA A 131 -7.02 -15.69 -5.55
C ALA A 131 -6.60 -15.33 -6.98
N THR A 132 -7.28 -14.33 -7.54
CA THR A 132 -6.82 -13.65 -8.76
C THR A 132 -5.67 -12.70 -8.46
N VAL A 133 -5.02 -12.15 -9.48
CA VAL A 133 -4.00 -11.10 -9.27
C VAL A 133 -4.61 -9.91 -8.55
N ALA A 134 -5.83 -9.52 -8.91
CA ALA A 134 -6.46 -8.34 -8.35
C ALA A 134 -6.88 -8.47 -6.89
N GLN A 135 -7.14 -9.68 -6.43
CA GLN A 135 -7.41 -9.96 -5.01
C GLN A 135 -6.11 -10.01 -4.20
N ASP A 136 -5.08 -10.67 -4.73
CA ASP A 136 -3.85 -10.92 -3.98
C ASP A 136 -2.86 -9.74 -3.98
N LEU A 137 -3.16 -8.68 -4.76
CA LEU A 137 -2.38 -7.45 -4.74
C LEU A 137 -3.03 -6.45 -3.81
N GLU A 138 -2.32 -6.12 -2.75
CA GLU A 138 -2.76 -5.24 -1.66
C GLU A 138 -1.93 -3.93 -1.70
N PRO A 139 -2.48 -2.83 -2.24
CA PRO A 139 -1.84 -1.50 -2.21
C PRO A 139 -1.69 -0.94 -0.80
N GLU A 140 -0.46 -0.68 -0.37
CA GLU A 140 -0.20 -0.11 0.96
C GLU A 140 0.19 1.38 0.89
N TYR A 141 1.26 1.75 0.20
CA TYR A 141 1.81 3.12 0.27
C TYR A 141 2.01 3.78 -1.09
N ILE A 142 1.64 5.06 -1.20
CA ILE A 142 1.69 5.82 -2.45
C ILE A 142 2.74 6.93 -2.40
N THR A 143 3.66 6.90 -3.36
CA THR A 143 4.58 7.99 -3.64
C THR A 143 4.29 8.62 -5.00
N ILE A 144 4.19 9.95 -5.07
CA ILE A 144 3.83 10.66 -6.31
C ILE A 144 5.03 11.41 -6.90
N LYS A 145 5.23 11.29 -8.21
CA LYS A 145 6.20 12.08 -8.99
C LYS A 145 5.59 12.52 -10.32
N GLY A 146 5.24 13.80 -10.42
CA GLY A 146 4.55 14.32 -11.61
C GLY A 146 3.16 13.72 -11.73
N GLN A 147 2.84 13.11 -12.87
CA GLN A 147 1.54 12.47 -13.15
C GLN A 147 1.53 10.97 -12.83
N THR A 148 2.63 10.42 -12.31
CA THR A 148 2.75 9.01 -11.97
C THR A 148 2.76 8.84 -10.45
N ALA A 149 1.98 7.88 -9.98
CA ALA A 149 2.06 7.36 -8.63
C ALA A 149 2.76 5.99 -8.64
N TYR A 150 3.64 5.77 -7.67
CA TYR A 150 4.31 4.51 -7.38
C TYR A 150 3.70 3.96 -6.12
N VAL A 151 3.16 2.76 -6.20
CA VAL A 151 2.37 2.14 -5.14
C VAL A 151 3.10 0.90 -4.64
N THR A 152 3.36 0.79 -3.35
CA THR A 152 3.92 -0.44 -2.78
C THR A 152 2.87 -1.55 -2.74
N LEU A 153 3.32 -2.76 -3.03
CA LEU A 153 2.54 -4.00 -2.93
C LEU A 153 3.39 -4.94 -2.07
N GLN A 154 3.33 -4.73 -0.75
CA GLN A 154 4.30 -5.25 0.21
C GLN A 154 4.34 -6.78 0.22
N GLU A 155 3.17 -7.41 0.35
CA GLU A 155 2.93 -8.85 0.31
C GLU A 155 3.35 -9.46 -1.02
N ALA A 156 3.22 -8.67 -2.09
CA ALA A 156 3.59 -9.08 -3.44
C ALA A 156 5.07 -8.83 -3.78
N ASN A 157 5.83 -8.21 -2.87
CA ASN A 157 7.22 -7.81 -3.07
C ASN A 157 7.41 -7.04 -4.40
N ALA A 158 6.50 -6.11 -4.68
CA ALA A 158 6.41 -5.42 -5.96
C ALA A 158 6.01 -3.93 -5.81
N LEU A 159 6.07 -3.20 -6.92
CA LEU A 159 5.54 -1.85 -7.07
C LEU A 159 4.50 -1.81 -8.21
N ALA A 160 3.40 -1.10 -8.04
CA ALA A 160 2.51 -0.72 -9.12
C ALA A 160 2.80 0.70 -9.62
N TYR A 161 2.77 0.90 -10.94
CA TYR A 161 2.90 2.22 -11.55
C TYR A 161 1.51 2.67 -12.01
N LEU A 162 0.99 3.74 -11.42
CA LEU A 162 -0.31 4.31 -11.70
C LEU A 162 -0.16 5.60 -12.53
N ASP A 163 -0.82 5.65 -13.68
CA ASP A 163 -1.11 6.92 -14.35
C ASP A 163 -2.29 7.61 -13.65
N ILE A 164 -2.00 8.74 -13.01
CA ILE A 164 -2.98 9.49 -12.21
C ILE A 164 -4.08 10.10 -13.11
N PRO A 165 -3.77 10.74 -14.26
CA PRO A 165 -4.78 11.30 -15.16
C PRO A 165 -5.84 10.29 -15.60
N THR A 166 -5.44 9.09 -16.03
CA THR A 166 -6.37 8.08 -16.56
C THR A 166 -6.84 7.06 -15.53
N ALA A 167 -6.40 7.18 -14.27
CA ALA A 167 -6.70 6.21 -13.22
C ALA A 167 -6.38 4.76 -13.65
N THR A 168 -5.20 4.54 -14.22
CA THR A 168 -4.82 3.25 -14.80
C THR A 168 -3.51 2.74 -14.23
N VAL A 169 -3.54 1.54 -13.64
CA VAL A 169 -2.30 0.82 -13.31
C VAL A 169 -1.69 0.33 -14.61
N THR A 170 -0.51 0.82 -14.93
CA THR A 170 0.20 0.58 -16.19
C THR A 170 1.19 -0.58 -16.10
N GLN A 171 1.74 -0.84 -14.91
CA GLN A 171 2.78 -1.85 -14.72
C GLN A 171 2.81 -2.36 -13.27
N ILE A 172 3.18 -3.62 -13.11
CA ILE A 172 3.59 -4.24 -11.84
C ILE A 172 5.07 -4.61 -11.99
N VAL A 173 5.91 -4.17 -11.05
CA VAL A 173 7.37 -4.32 -11.08
C VAL A 173 7.83 -5.12 -9.87
N PRO A 174 8.34 -6.34 -10.03
CA PRO A 174 8.89 -7.10 -8.91
C PRO A 174 10.20 -6.48 -8.41
N LEU A 175 10.44 -6.55 -7.11
CA LEU A 175 11.64 -5.98 -6.48
C LEU A 175 12.83 -6.94 -6.48
N GLY A 176 12.61 -8.19 -6.88
CA GLY A 176 13.61 -9.25 -6.81
C GLY A 176 13.88 -9.70 -5.37
N LEU A 177 15.00 -10.37 -5.17
CA LEU A 177 15.40 -10.95 -3.89
C LEU A 177 16.82 -10.52 -3.54
N LYS A 178 17.08 -10.33 -2.25
CA LYS A 178 18.43 -10.15 -1.72
C LYS A 178 19.06 -11.51 -1.45
N ASP A 179 20.19 -11.79 -2.09
CA ASP A 179 21.01 -12.97 -1.81
C ASP A 179 21.88 -12.73 -0.56
N HIS A 180 21.56 -13.40 0.54
CA HIS A 180 22.31 -13.27 1.80
C HIS A 180 23.61 -14.08 1.84
N SER A 181 23.94 -14.85 0.79
CA SER A 181 25.21 -15.57 0.68
C SER A 181 26.37 -14.68 0.20
N LEU A 182 26.07 -13.52 -0.39
CA LEU A 182 27.05 -12.63 -1.00
C LEU A 182 27.74 -11.71 0.03
N PRO A 183 29.05 -11.43 -0.10
CA PRO A 183 29.76 -10.50 0.78
C PRO A 183 29.04 -9.14 0.91
N GLY A 184 28.86 -8.67 2.14
CA GLY A 184 28.14 -7.42 2.44
C GLY A 184 26.63 -7.55 2.64
N ASN A 185 26.05 -8.72 2.34
CA ASN A 185 24.62 -9.01 2.56
C ASN A 185 24.35 -9.87 3.81
N GLY A 186 25.24 -9.86 4.80
CA GLY A 186 25.07 -10.68 6.00
C GLY A 186 23.78 -10.33 6.77
N MET A 187 23.27 -11.29 7.54
CA MET A 187 22.14 -11.14 8.45
C MET A 187 22.44 -11.86 9.77
N ASP A 188 21.67 -11.57 10.81
CA ASP A 188 21.67 -12.34 12.06
C ASP A 188 20.47 -13.31 12.04
N PRO A 189 20.66 -14.59 11.69
CA PRO A 189 19.54 -15.51 11.48
C PRO A 189 19.01 -16.12 12.79
N SER A 190 19.68 -15.91 13.93
CA SER A 190 19.29 -16.52 15.20
C SER A 190 19.47 -15.55 16.36
N ASP A 191 18.60 -15.66 17.36
CA ASP A 191 18.70 -14.97 18.65
C ASP A 191 19.33 -15.87 19.74
N ARG A 192 19.92 -17.01 19.36
CA ARG A 192 20.34 -18.12 20.26
C ARG A 192 21.84 -18.43 20.20
N ASP A 193 22.67 -17.40 20.06
CA ASP A 193 24.08 -17.55 19.65
C ASP A 193 25.03 -17.68 20.86
N VAL A 194 24.48 -17.67 22.07
CA VAL A 194 25.17 -18.11 23.29
C VAL A 194 24.41 -19.25 23.95
N ASN A 195 25.08 -20.40 24.04
CA ASN A 195 24.70 -21.54 24.88
C ASN A 195 23.29 -22.14 24.66
N GLY A 196 22.65 -21.91 23.51
CA GLY A 196 21.39 -22.58 23.13
C GLY A 196 20.22 -22.37 24.10
N SER A 197 20.30 -21.40 25.01
CA SER A 197 19.26 -21.13 26.00
C SER A 197 18.32 -20.06 25.47
N ALA A 198 17.02 -20.36 25.45
CA ALA A 198 16.01 -19.39 25.06
C ALA A 198 16.01 -18.20 26.02
N GLY A 199 16.21 -17.00 25.50
CA GLY A 199 16.06 -15.75 26.24
C GLY A 199 17.34 -15.23 26.91
N GLY A 200 17.93 -14.19 26.32
CA GLY A 200 18.66 -13.19 27.10
C GLY A 200 20.19 -13.09 26.94
N GLY A 201 20.79 -13.65 25.89
CA GLY A 201 22.25 -13.55 25.72
C GLY A 201 22.79 -13.36 24.29
N GLY A 202 21.93 -13.28 23.27
CA GLY A 202 22.33 -13.25 21.85
C GLY A 202 23.46 -12.24 21.56
N LYS A 203 24.41 -12.65 20.73
CA LYS A 203 25.49 -11.79 20.26
C LYS A 203 25.16 -11.41 18.84
N ILE A 204 25.33 -10.13 18.48
CA ILE A 204 25.21 -9.70 17.09
C ILE A 204 26.14 -10.57 16.22
N ASN A 205 25.55 -11.39 15.37
CA ASN A 205 26.25 -12.37 14.55
C ASN A 205 25.87 -12.22 13.07
N ILE A 206 26.28 -11.09 12.48
CA ILE A 206 26.04 -10.80 11.06
C ILE A 206 26.92 -11.71 10.20
N VAL A 207 26.30 -12.73 9.61
CA VAL A 207 26.98 -13.71 8.75
C VAL A 207 26.26 -13.88 7.42
N ASN A 208 27.00 -14.31 6.41
CA ASN A 208 26.42 -14.73 5.15
C ASN A 208 25.80 -16.12 5.27
N VAL A 209 24.58 -16.27 4.76
CA VAL A 209 23.80 -17.52 4.81
C VAL A 209 23.15 -17.81 3.46
N PRO A 210 22.99 -19.09 3.06
CA PRO A 210 22.50 -19.46 1.73
C PRO A 210 20.97 -19.37 1.61
N VAL A 211 20.43 -18.17 1.84
CA VAL A 211 18.99 -17.87 1.73
C VAL A 211 18.75 -16.58 0.96
N PHE A 212 17.54 -16.44 0.44
CA PHE A 212 17.06 -15.22 -0.21
C PHE A 212 16.05 -14.50 0.68
N GLY A 213 16.19 -13.19 0.80
CA GLY A 213 15.24 -12.30 1.49
C GLY A 213 14.40 -11.52 0.48
N MET A 214 13.11 -11.35 0.77
CA MET A 214 12.25 -10.40 0.05
C MET A 214 12.43 -8.99 0.61
N TYR A 215 12.13 -7.96 -0.18
CA TYR A 215 12.22 -6.57 0.24
C TYR A 215 10.97 -6.10 0.98
N GLN A 216 9.78 -6.55 0.55
CA GLN A 216 8.48 -6.26 1.17
C GLN A 216 8.37 -4.81 1.70
N PRO A 217 8.46 -3.79 0.83
CA PRO A 217 8.41 -2.41 1.28
C PRO A 217 6.98 -2.05 1.68
N ASP A 218 6.80 -1.71 2.94
CA ASP A 218 5.56 -1.15 3.47
C ASP A 218 5.44 0.32 3.03
N ALA A 219 6.29 1.20 3.59
CA ALA A 219 6.33 2.61 3.22
C ALA A 219 7.33 2.96 2.11
N SER A 220 7.01 4.02 1.33
CA SER A 220 7.93 4.61 0.34
C SER A 220 7.91 6.14 0.40
N ILE A 221 8.98 6.80 -0.03
CA ILE A 221 9.02 8.27 -0.12
C ILE A 221 9.83 8.71 -1.34
N ALA A 222 9.33 9.70 -2.09
CA ALA A 222 10.12 10.40 -3.09
C ALA A 222 10.59 11.74 -2.54
N TRP A 223 11.87 12.03 -2.72
CA TRP A 223 12.45 13.34 -2.47
C TRP A 223 13.09 13.89 -3.73
N LYS A 224 13.18 15.22 -3.81
CA LYS A 224 13.99 15.93 -4.79
C LYS A 224 15.21 16.50 -4.06
N SER A 225 16.42 16.09 -4.44
CA SER A 225 17.63 16.76 -4.00
C SER A 225 17.88 18.00 -4.88
N VAL A 226 18.19 19.14 -4.25
CA VAL A 226 18.70 20.33 -4.95
C VAL A 226 20.22 20.26 -4.86
N VAL A 227 20.88 20.01 -5.98
CA VAL A 227 22.33 20.16 -6.08
C VAL A 227 22.60 21.62 -6.41
N TRP A 228 23.14 22.37 -5.45
CA TRP A 228 23.67 23.70 -5.71
C TRP A 228 25.03 23.54 -6.39
N SER A 229 25.09 23.84 -7.69
CA SER A 229 26.37 24.07 -8.35
C SER A 229 26.86 25.47 -7.96
N ILE A 230 27.86 25.53 -7.09
CA ILE A 230 28.71 26.70 -6.92
C ILE A 230 29.59 26.79 -8.18
N TYR A 231 29.34 27.81 -9.01
CA TYR A 231 30.25 28.27 -10.07
C TYR A 231 31.18 29.34 -9.51
#